data_AF-A0A955I8R3-F1
#
_entry.id   AF-A0A955I8R3-F1
#
_cell.length_a   1.000
_cell.length_b   1.000
_cell.length_c   1.000
_cell.angle_alpha   90.00
_cell.angle_beta   90.00
_cell.angle_gamma   90.00
#
_symmetry.space_group_name_H-M   'P 1'
#
loop_
_entity.id
_entity.type
_entity.pdbx_description
1 polymer ?
#
loop_
_entity_poly.entity_id
_entity_poly.type
_entity_poly.pdbx_seq_one_letter_code
_entity_poly.pdbx_strand_id
1 'polypeptide(L)'
;MSAIKVIKKIKSGDLTDKWFYSKPNLFLRQLHIYVKGDALVIIPIWIFILVTGFFSWKFMLLEIGVFLTLRGLGEMIYWLLQQFGEKKYRPSTSHKKLGNNAIYILYQLSGFRNAFIGIVLALFVLIYLF
;
A
#
# COMPACT_ATOMS: atom_id res chain seq x y z
N MET A 1 -6.82 -20.01 -28.75
CA MET A 1 -5.44 -19.73 -29.24
C MET A 1 -4.56 -20.91 -28.84
N SER A 2 -3.92 -21.61 -29.78
CA SER A 2 -3.21 -22.88 -29.49
C SER A 2 -1.97 -22.67 -28.60
N ALA A 3 -1.77 -23.54 -27.61
CA ALA A 3 -0.69 -23.49 -26.61
C ALA A 3 0.72 -23.41 -27.24
N ILE A 4 0.90 -24.01 -28.43
CA ILE A 4 2.18 -24.02 -29.16
C ILE A 4 2.55 -22.61 -29.63
N LYS A 5 1.57 -21.77 -30.02
CA LYS A 5 1.82 -20.37 -30.40
C LYS A 5 2.25 -19.51 -29.21
N VAL A 6 1.74 -19.81 -28.01
CA VAL A 6 2.09 -19.07 -26.79
C VAL A 6 3.53 -19.36 -26.38
N ILE A 7 3.94 -20.63 -26.36
CA ILE A 7 5.31 -21.05 -26.01
C ILE A 7 6.35 -20.43 -26.97
N LYS A 8 6.04 -20.38 -28.27
CA LYS A 8 6.93 -19.77 -29.28
C LYS A 8 7.10 -18.26 -29.08
N LYS A 9 6.05 -17.58 -28.57
CA LYS A 9 6.03 -16.14 -28.28
C LYS A 9 6.71 -15.78 -26.95
N ILE A 10 6.72 -16.70 -25.98
CA ILE A 10 7.51 -16.59 -24.74
C ILE A 10 8.99 -16.67 -25.06
N LYS A 11 9.40 -17.63 -25.90
CA LYS A 11 10.79 -17.80 -26.31
C LYS A 11 11.35 -16.67 -27.17
N SER A 12 10.51 -15.91 -27.89
CA SER A 12 10.97 -14.79 -28.74
C SER A 12 11.19 -13.48 -27.99
N GLY A 13 10.87 -13.40 -26.70
CA GLY A 13 10.96 -12.15 -25.93
C GLY A 13 9.90 -11.09 -26.29
N ASP A 14 8.97 -11.41 -27.20
CA ASP A 14 7.90 -10.48 -27.64
C ASP A 14 6.75 -10.34 -26.63
N LEU A 15 6.72 -11.16 -25.59
CA LEU A 15 5.80 -11.00 -24.47
C LEU A 15 6.34 -9.93 -23.52
N THR A 16 6.13 -8.69 -23.92
CA THR A 16 6.30 -7.54 -23.02
C THR A 16 5.03 -7.36 -22.19
N ASP A 17 5.15 -7.08 -20.89
CA ASP A 17 4.02 -6.82 -19.99
C ASP A 17 3.16 -5.62 -20.44
N LYS A 18 3.63 -4.89 -21.47
CA LYS A 18 2.84 -3.88 -22.20
C LYS A 18 1.44 -4.36 -22.50
N TRP A 19 1.18 -5.62 -22.86
CA TRP A 19 -0.20 -6.06 -23.13
C TRP A 19 -1.10 -5.99 -21.89
N PHE A 20 -0.56 -6.28 -20.71
CA PHE A 20 -1.24 -6.21 -19.42
C PHE A 20 -1.45 -4.75 -18.96
N TYR A 21 -0.48 -3.87 -19.23
CA TYR A 21 -0.52 -2.46 -18.81
C TYR A 21 -1.11 -1.48 -19.87
N SER A 22 -1.19 -1.85 -21.15
CA SER A 22 -1.64 -0.95 -22.24
C SER A 22 -3.14 -0.99 -22.51
N LYS A 23 -3.82 -2.09 -22.16
CA LYS A 23 -5.28 -2.25 -22.31
C LYS A 23 -5.90 -2.81 -21.04
N PRO A 24 -5.81 -2.09 -19.90
CA PRO A 24 -6.47 -2.52 -18.68
C PRO A 24 -7.98 -2.61 -18.92
N ASN A 25 -8.59 -3.72 -18.48
CA ASN A 25 -10.04 -3.91 -18.51
C ASN A 25 -10.74 -2.69 -17.89
N LEU A 26 -11.85 -2.23 -18.49
CA LEU A 26 -12.51 -0.96 -18.16
C LEU A 26 -12.89 -0.89 -16.66
N PHE A 27 -13.31 -2.01 -16.08
CA PHE A 27 -13.53 -2.17 -14.64
C PHE A 27 -12.25 -2.04 -13.81
N LEU A 28 -11.16 -2.70 -14.22
CA LEU A 28 -9.87 -2.65 -13.50
C LEU A 28 -9.20 -1.25 -13.62
N ARG A 29 -9.46 -0.54 -14.71
CA ARG A 29 -9.05 0.85 -14.93
C ARG A 29 -9.83 1.82 -14.04
N GLN A 30 -11.14 1.64 -13.89
CA GLN A 30 -11.97 2.47 -12.99
C GLN A 30 -11.60 2.26 -11.51
N LEU A 31 -11.31 1.01 -11.12
CA LEU A 31 -10.83 0.68 -9.78
C LEU A 31 -9.38 1.14 -9.51
N HIS A 32 -8.72 1.80 -10.47
CA HIS A 32 -7.33 2.29 -10.36
C HIS A 32 -6.32 1.21 -9.92
N ILE A 33 -6.64 -0.06 -10.16
CA ILE A 33 -5.87 -1.22 -9.67
C ILE A 33 -4.41 -1.16 -10.10
N TYR A 34 -4.17 -0.68 -11.32
CA TYR A 34 -2.83 -0.57 -11.90
C TYR A 34 -2.03 0.66 -11.43
N VAL A 35 -2.69 1.67 -10.84
CA VAL A 35 -2.07 2.89 -10.30
C VAL A 35 -1.99 2.84 -8.78
N LYS A 36 -2.84 2.03 -8.15
CA LYS A 36 -3.04 1.92 -6.71
C LYS A 36 -3.14 0.44 -6.32
N GLY A 37 -2.14 -0.37 -6.66
CA GLY A 37 -2.09 -1.79 -6.24
C GLY A 37 -2.28 -1.96 -4.73
N ASP A 38 -1.86 -0.95 -3.95
CA ASP A 38 -2.11 -0.82 -2.51
C ASP A 38 -3.61 -0.80 -2.15
N ALA A 39 -4.45 -0.15 -2.94
CA ALA A 39 -5.89 -0.05 -2.68
C ALA A 39 -6.61 -1.41 -2.77
N LEU A 40 -6.13 -2.34 -3.61
CA LEU A 40 -6.71 -3.69 -3.70
C LEU A 40 -6.48 -4.53 -2.45
N VAL A 41 -5.39 -4.30 -1.74
CA VAL A 41 -5.09 -5.00 -0.49
C VAL A 41 -5.74 -4.28 0.68
N ILE A 42 -5.73 -2.95 0.67
CA ILE A 42 -6.26 -2.11 1.74
C ILE A 42 -7.80 -2.18 1.82
N ILE A 43 -8.52 -2.14 0.70
CA ILE A 43 -9.99 -2.08 0.70
C ILE A 43 -10.63 -3.32 1.38
N PRO A 44 -10.24 -4.57 1.06
CA PRO A 44 -10.78 -5.74 1.74
C PRO A 44 -10.52 -5.74 3.25
N ILE A 45 -9.35 -5.25 3.67
CA ILE A 45 -9.01 -5.12 5.11
C ILE A 45 -9.96 -4.13 5.79
N TRP A 46 -10.22 -2.96 5.18
CA TRP A 46 -11.17 -2.01 5.75
C TRP A 46 -12.60 -2.55 5.78
N ILE A 47 -13.04 -3.28 4.75
CA ILE A 47 -14.35 -3.93 4.76
C ILE A 47 -14.44 -4.92 5.92
N PHE A 48 -13.41 -5.73 6.13
CA PHE A 48 -13.35 -6.67 7.25
C PHE A 48 -13.45 -5.95 8.60
N ILE A 49 -12.66 -4.88 8.81
CA ILE A 49 -12.69 -4.03 10.02
C ILE A 49 -14.08 -3.41 10.26
N LEU A 50 -14.80 -3.02 9.20
CA LEU A 50 -16.15 -2.48 9.34
C LEU A 50 -17.16 -3.56 9.71
N VAL A 51 -17.02 -4.77 9.15
CA VAL A 51 -17.87 -5.92 9.48
C VAL A 51 -17.67 -6.35 10.93
N THR A 52 -16.43 -6.44 11.41
CA THR A 52 -16.12 -6.74 12.82
C THR A 52 -16.64 -5.64 13.75
N GLY A 53 -16.54 -4.37 13.33
CA GLY A 53 -17.07 -3.22 14.06
C GLY A 53 -18.58 -3.21 14.24
N PHE A 54 -19.32 -3.84 13.34
CA PHE A 54 -20.75 -4.07 13.52
C PHE A 54 -21.04 -4.94 14.76
N PHE A 55 -20.17 -5.90 15.07
CA PHE A 55 -20.32 -6.78 16.23
C PHE A 55 -19.69 -6.21 17.51
N SER A 56 -18.56 -5.51 17.38
CA SER A 56 -17.86 -4.91 18.52
C SER A 56 -17.00 -3.72 18.10
N TRP A 57 -17.44 -2.52 18.50
CA TRP A 57 -16.69 -1.29 18.25
C TRP A 57 -15.30 -1.31 18.91
N LYS A 58 -15.14 -2.01 20.04
CA LYS A 58 -13.83 -2.16 20.72
C LYS A 58 -12.86 -2.96 19.86
N PHE A 59 -13.30 -4.09 19.31
CA PHE A 59 -12.47 -4.92 18.42
C PHE A 59 -12.12 -4.17 17.14
N MET A 60 -13.06 -3.43 16.55
CA MET A 60 -12.77 -2.58 15.39
C MET A 60 -11.68 -1.55 15.68
N LEU A 61 -11.74 -0.85 16.82
CA LEU A 61 -10.69 0.11 17.17
C LEU A 61 -9.33 -0.56 17.37
N LEU A 62 -9.31 -1.77 17.95
CA LEU A 62 -8.08 -2.55 18.08
C LEU A 62 -7.50 -2.92 16.71
N GLU A 63 -8.35 -3.41 15.79
CA GLU A 63 -7.94 -3.77 14.43
C GLU A 63 -7.47 -2.54 13.63
N ILE A 64 -8.12 -1.39 13.77
CA ILE A 64 -7.67 -0.12 13.19
C ILE A 64 -6.29 0.23 13.76
N GLY A 65 -6.09 0.12 15.07
CA GLY A 65 -4.82 0.39 15.73
C GLY A 65 -3.69 -0.50 15.19
N VAL A 66 -3.95 -1.81 15.09
CA VAL A 66 -3.00 -2.78 14.53
C VAL A 66 -2.71 -2.49 13.07
N PHE A 67 -3.74 -2.24 12.26
CA PHE A 67 -3.57 -1.92 10.84
C PHE A 67 -2.72 -0.68 10.61
N LEU A 68 -3.03 0.43 11.31
CA LEU A 68 -2.27 1.67 11.23
C LEU A 68 -0.81 1.47 11.69
N THR A 69 -0.61 0.64 12.72
CA THR A 69 0.73 0.27 13.20
C THR A 69 1.55 -0.42 12.13
N LEU A 70 1.04 -1.54 11.59
CA LEU A 70 1.75 -2.35 10.61
C LEU A 70 1.98 -1.58 9.30
N ARG A 71 0.96 -0.87 8.81
CA ARG A 71 1.07 -0.07 7.59
C ARG A 71 2.08 1.07 7.79
N GLY A 72 2.01 1.79 8.92
CA GLY A 72 2.90 2.89 9.24
C GLY A 72 4.37 2.45 9.37
N LEU A 73 4.62 1.33 10.05
CA LEU A 73 5.97 0.74 10.14
C LEU A 73 6.49 0.30 8.77
N GLY A 74 5.64 -0.34 7.96
CA GLY A 74 5.99 -0.71 6.59
C GLY A 74 6.38 0.48 5.73
N GLU A 75 5.64 1.60 5.79
CA GLU A 75 6.02 2.84 5.10
C GLU A 75 7.32 3.41 5.62
N MET A 76 7.47 3.48 6.94
CA MET A 76 8.67 4.03 7.56
C MET A 76 9.92 3.25 7.09
N ILE A 77 9.87 1.92 7.11
CA ILE A 77 10.96 1.05 6.65
C ILE A 77 11.18 1.23 5.15
N TYR A 78 10.12 1.20 4.34
CA TYR A 78 10.22 1.38 2.89
C TYR A 78 10.92 2.70 2.53
N TRP A 79 10.50 3.81 3.13
CA TRP A 79 11.08 5.12 2.84
C TRP A 79 12.47 5.29 3.43
N LEU A 80 12.78 4.66 4.55
CA LEU A 80 14.14 4.59 5.09
C LEU A 80 15.06 3.84 4.12
N LEU A 81 14.66 2.67 3.61
CA LEU A 81 15.42 1.93 2.61
C LEU A 81 15.62 2.76 1.33
N GLN A 82 14.61 3.49 0.90
CA GLN A 82 14.69 4.34 -0.28
C GLN A 82 15.66 5.54 -0.12
N GLN A 83 15.97 5.96 1.11
CA GLN A 83 17.00 6.98 1.37
C GLN A 83 18.42 6.48 1.14
N PHE A 84 18.67 5.19 1.40
CA PHE A 84 19.99 4.58 1.24
C PHE A 84 20.17 3.85 -0.10
N GLY A 85 19.07 3.56 -0.82
CA GLY A 85 19.11 2.91 -2.13
C GLY A 85 19.35 3.85 -3.32
N GLU A 86 19.24 3.30 -4.53
CA GLU A 86 19.27 4.06 -5.77
C GLU A 86 18.00 4.93 -5.87
N LYS A 87 18.16 6.25 -5.73
CA LYS A 87 17.08 7.25 -5.56
C LYS A 87 16.28 7.54 -6.85
N LYS A 88 16.02 6.50 -7.63
CA LYS A 88 15.37 6.54 -8.96
C LYS A 88 13.87 6.83 -8.86
N TYR A 89 13.22 6.38 -7.80
CA TYR A 89 11.77 6.55 -7.63
C TYR A 89 11.44 7.80 -6.80
N ARG A 90 10.60 8.70 -7.31
CA ARG A 90 10.06 9.86 -6.55
C ARG A 90 8.54 9.78 -6.54
N PRO A 91 7.88 9.80 -5.37
CA PRO A 91 6.43 9.84 -5.31
C PRO A 91 5.90 11.16 -5.90
N SER A 92 4.75 11.08 -6.56
CA SER A 92 4.07 12.27 -7.07
C SER A 92 3.60 13.13 -5.90
N THR A 93 4.14 14.34 -5.79
CA THR A 93 3.89 15.27 -4.69
C THR A 93 3.68 16.68 -5.22
N SER A 94 2.92 17.49 -4.47
CA SER A 94 2.79 18.93 -4.72
C SER A 94 4.11 19.69 -4.46
N HIS A 95 5.00 19.13 -3.64
CA HIS A 95 6.30 19.71 -3.28
C HIS A 95 7.38 19.49 -4.35
N LYS A 96 7.17 20.07 -5.53
CA LYS A 96 8.09 19.96 -6.67
C LYS A 96 9.49 20.53 -6.39
N LYS A 97 9.60 21.50 -5.48
CA LYS A 97 10.87 22.18 -5.14
C LYS A 97 11.77 21.42 -4.15
N LEU A 98 11.25 20.40 -3.45
CA LEU A 98 12.05 19.63 -2.51
C LEU A 98 12.93 18.60 -3.23
N GLY A 99 14.14 18.36 -2.73
CA GLY A 99 14.97 17.25 -3.18
C GLY A 99 14.37 15.89 -2.78
N ASN A 100 14.78 14.81 -3.47
CA ASN A 100 14.25 13.45 -3.21
C ASN A 100 14.44 13.01 -1.75
N ASN A 101 15.59 13.32 -1.14
CA ASN A 101 15.86 12.99 0.27
C ASN A 101 14.84 13.61 1.22
N ALA A 102 14.55 14.91 1.04
CA ALA A 102 13.57 15.61 1.85
C ALA A 102 12.18 14.99 1.71
N ILE A 103 11.80 14.57 0.50
CA ILE A 103 10.53 13.87 0.28
C ILE A 103 10.52 12.53 0.99
N TYR A 104 11.56 11.72 0.87
CA TYR A 104 11.59 10.42 1.55
C TYR A 104 11.51 10.56 3.07
N ILE A 105 12.15 11.58 3.65
CA ILE A 105 12.03 11.89 5.09
C ILE A 105 10.59 12.26 5.45
N LEU A 106 9.92 13.10 4.65
CA LEU A 106 8.52 13.46 4.90
C LEU A 106 7.60 12.24 4.90
N TYR A 107 7.78 11.33 3.94
CA TYR A 107 7.00 10.10 3.88
C TYR A 107 7.35 9.13 5.01
N GLN A 108 8.62 9.02 5.40
CA GLN A 108 9.04 8.26 6.57
C GLN A 108 8.38 8.80 7.85
N LEU A 109 8.36 10.13 8.03
CA LEU A 109 7.69 10.79 9.15
C LEU A 109 6.17 10.55 9.15
N SER A 110 5.54 10.55 7.98
CA SER A 110 4.13 10.18 7.85
C SER A 110 3.88 8.73 8.28
N GLY A 111 4.74 7.80 7.86
CA GLY A 111 4.70 6.40 8.28
C GLY A 111 4.87 6.26 9.80
N PHE A 112 5.86 6.94 10.38
CA PHE A 112 6.07 6.98 11.83
C PHE A 112 4.85 7.52 12.59
N ARG A 113 4.26 8.63 12.14
CA ARG A 113 3.04 9.21 12.75
C ARG A 113 1.90 8.20 12.75
N ASN A 114 1.66 7.53 11.62
CA ASN A 114 0.60 6.53 11.50
C ASN A 114 0.87 5.33 12.44
N ALA A 115 2.12 4.89 12.53
CA ALA A 115 2.51 3.81 13.43
C ALA A 115 2.29 4.18 14.90
N PHE A 116 2.71 5.40 15.28
CA PHE A 116 2.53 5.92 16.63
C PHE A 116 1.05 6.01 17.02
N ILE A 117 0.21 6.59 16.17
CA ILE A 117 -1.25 6.65 16.39
C ILE A 117 -1.83 5.25 16.54
N GLY A 118 -1.43 4.31 15.68
CA GLY A 118 -1.87 2.92 15.73
C GLY A 118 -1.51 2.23 17.05
N ILE A 119 -0.27 2.37 17.50
CA ILE A 119 0.22 1.77 18.75
C ILE A 119 -0.52 2.36 19.94
N VAL A 120 -0.65 3.70 20.02
CA VAL A 120 -1.37 4.38 21.10
C VAL A 120 -2.83 3.93 21.13
N LEU A 121 -3.49 3.85 19.98
CA LEU A 121 -4.87 3.38 19.89
C LEU A 121 -5.01 1.92 20.35
N ALA A 122 -4.14 1.02 19.88
CA ALA A 122 -4.17 -0.39 20.24
C ALA A 122 -3.94 -0.57 21.75
N LEU A 123 -2.93 0.10 22.32
CA LEU A 123 -2.65 0.04 23.76
C LEU A 123 -3.81 0.61 24.58
N PHE A 124 -4.38 1.74 24.17
CA PHE A 124 -5.53 2.34 24.85
C PHE A 124 -6.73 1.39 24.88
N VAL A 125 -7.04 0.75 23.75
CA VAL A 125 -8.13 -0.23 23.68
C VAL A 125 -7.85 -1.46 24.53
N LEU A 126 -6.61 -1.97 24.52
CA LEU A 126 -6.22 -3.12 25.36
C LEU A 126 -6.38 -2.80 26.85
N ILE A 127 -5.93 -1.62 27.30
CA ILE A 127 -6.11 -1.17 28.69
C ILE A 127 -7.60 -1.04 29.06
N TYR A 128 -8.46 -0.71 28.09
CA TYR A 128 -9.90 -0.63 28.34
C TYR A 128 -10.61 -2.00 28.29
N LEU A 129 -9.95 -3.03 27.75
CA LEU A 129 -10.49 -4.39 27.64
C LEU A 129 -10.11 -5.28 28.83
N PHE A 130 -8.98 -4.99 29.50
CA PHE A 130 -8.44 -5.74 30.63
C PHE A 130 -8.38 -4.88 31.89
#